data_AF-A0AAW7BDU2-F1
#
_entry.id   AF-A0AAW7BDU2-F1
#
_cell.length_a   1.000
_cell.length_b   1.000
_cell.length_c   1.000
_cell.angle_alpha   90.00
_cell.angle_beta   90.00
_cell.angle_gamma   90.00
#
_symmetry.space_group_name_H-M   'P 1'
#
loop_
_entity.id
_entity.type
_entity.pdbx_description
1 polymer ?
#
loop_
_entity_poly.entity_id
_entity_poly.type
_entity_poly.pdbx_seq_one_letter_code
_entity_poly.pdbx_strand_id
1 'polypeptide(L)'
;MVKVYLEEVGKTVFVGMTPELSDDLVAHRQAVCSDHPETDLVRLPTSNGGEQIRRQCRKCGHLLGGAKKRELGHENLPLPNFELKSGYEAQRDREYNRIFQKHAKLQFEKSNSWFRDYSAYLESDEWREKRQLVFKRSGGMCEGCGSATATQVHQLTYEHAKAEFLFELVAVCDACHDRLHDDAPNDQEDADEDQC
;
A
#
# COMPACT_ATOMS: atom_id res chain seq x y z
N MET A 1 0.81 0.49 -7.07
CA MET A 1 0.20 0.98 -5.83
C MET A 1 -1.30 0.69 -5.86
N VAL A 2 -1.90 0.34 -4.72
CA VAL A 2 -3.35 0.09 -4.60
C VAL A 2 -3.98 1.27 -3.87
N LYS A 3 -5.10 1.80 -4.38
CA LYS A 3 -5.85 2.87 -3.72
C LYS A 3 -6.81 2.27 -2.69
N VAL A 4 -6.74 2.75 -1.45
CA VAL A 4 -7.62 2.31 -0.37
C VAL A 4 -8.23 3.53 0.29
N TYR A 5 -9.57 3.55 0.40
CA TYR A 5 -10.26 4.59 1.15
C TYR A 5 -10.35 4.19 2.62
N LEU A 6 -9.84 5.06 3.50
CA LEU A 6 -9.92 4.92 4.95
C LEU A 6 -11.07 5.77 5.49
N GLU A 7 -12.20 5.13 5.81
CA GLU A 7 -13.40 5.81 6.30
C GLU A 7 -13.15 6.59 7.60
N GLU A 8 -12.31 6.06 8.50
CA GLU A 8 -12.01 6.67 9.80
C GLU A 8 -11.40 8.08 9.70
N VAL A 9 -10.69 8.36 8.60
CA VAL A 9 -9.98 9.64 8.38
C VAL A 9 -10.46 10.37 7.13
N GLY A 10 -11.43 9.80 6.39
CA GLY A 10 -12.01 10.40 5.19
C GLY A 10 -11.01 10.61 4.04
N LYS A 11 -9.93 9.82 3.96
CA LYS A 11 -8.87 9.98 2.96
C LYS A 11 -8.64 8.72 2.15
N THR A 12 -8.23 8.90 0.89
CA THR A 12 -7.70 7.83 0.04
C THR A 12 -6.20 7.75 0.24
N VAL A 13 -5.68 6.55 0.49
CA VAL A 13 -4.26 6.29 0.71
C VAL A 13 -3.75 5.38 -0.41
N PHE A 14 -2.59 5.72 -0.95
CA PHE A 14 -1.87 4.87 -1.88
C PHE A 14 -0.99 3.90 -1.10
N VAL A 15 -1.33 2.62 -1.17
CA VAL A 15 -0.58 1.59 -0.46
C VAL A 15 0.64 1.19 -1.29
N GLY A 16 1.82 1.52 -0.76
CA GLY A 16 3.12 1.05 -1.25
C GLY A 16 3.37 -0.39 -0.84
N MET A 17 4.23 -1.09 -1.59
CA MET A 17 4.60 -2.47 -1.24
C MET A 17 5.66 -2.46 -0.14
N THR A 18 5.37 -3.11 0.99
CA THR A 18 6.33 -3.35 2.07
C THR A 18 6.56 -4.85 2.24
N PRO A 19 7.66 -5.27 2.92
CA PRO A 19 7.87 -6.69 3.24
C PRO A 19 6.68 -7.31 3.99
N GLU A 20 6.11 -6.60 4.96
CA GLU A 20 4.99 -7.09 5.77
C GLU A 20 3.70 -7.24 4.94
N LEU A 21 3.44 -6.31 4.02
CA LEU A 21 2.32 -6.44 3.08
C LEU A 21 2.56 -7.62 2.12
N SER A 22 3.78 -7.77 1.61
CA SER A 22 4.13 -8.90 0.76
C SER A 22 3.90 -10.23 1.47
N ASP A 23 4.32 -10.36 2.73
CA ASP A 23 4.13 -11.58 3.53
C ASP A 23 2.65 -11.89 3.79
N ASP A 24 1.85 -10.90 4.17
CA ASP A 24 0.40 -11.06 4.35
C ASP A 24 -0.28 -11.51 3.04
N LEU A 25 0.13 -10.95 1.89
CA LEU A 25 -0.39 -11.32 0.57
C LEU A 25 0.05 -12.71 0.13
N VAL A 26 1.29 -13.11 0.44
CA VAL A 26 1.80 -14.46 0.18
C VAL A 26 1.04 -15.47 1.03
N ALA A 27 0.87 -15.22 2.32
CA ALA A 27 0.10 -16.08 3.22
C ALA A 27 -1.35 -16.21 2.74
N HIS A 28 -1.97 -15.11 2.34
CA HIS A 28 -3.29 -15.13 1.72
C HIS A 28 -3.28 -16.00 0.47
N ARG A 29 -2.35 -15.81 -0.47
CA ARG A 29 -2.30 -16.59 -1.72
C ARG A 29 -2.04 -18.08 -1.51
N GLN A 30 -1.19 -18.44 -0.53
CA GLN A 30 -0.80 -19.81 -0.25
C GLN A 30 -1.91 -20.63 0.42
N ALA A 31 -2.92 -20.00 1.02
CA ALA A 31 -4.11 -20.67 1.51
C ALA A 31 -4.96 -21.19 0.33
N VAL A 32 -4.54 -22.32 -0.24
CA VAL A 32 -5.14 -22.93 -1.45
C VAL A 32 -5.99 -24.14 -1.10
N CYS A 33 -6.83 -24.55 -2.06
CA CYS A 33 -7.71 -25.69 -1.89
C CYS A 33 -6.97 -27.02 -1.60
N SER A 34 -5.68 -27.15 -1.95
CA SER A 34 -4.93 -28.40 -1.69
C SER A 34 -4.80 -28.72 -0.20
N ASP A 35 -4.95 -27.72 0.68
CA ASP A 35 -4.84 -27.89 2.12
C ASP A 35 -6.19 -28.25 2.78
N HIS A 36 -7.23 -28.46 1.98
CA HIS A 36 -8.55 -28.88 2.45
C HIS A 36 -8.70 -30.41 2.30
N PRO A 37 -8.65 -31.19 3.39
CA PRO A 37 -8.60 -32.66 3.31
C PRO A 37 -9.93 -33.30 2.92
N GLU A 38 -11.06 -32.60 3.12
CA GLU A 38 -12.39 -33.18 2.95
C GLU A 38 -13.02 -32.85 1.59
N THR A 39 -13.51 -33.90 0.92
CA THR A 39 -14.15 -33.79 -0.39
C THR A 39 -15.35 -34.73 -0.50
N ASP A 40 -16.39 -34.30 -1.19
CA ASP A 40 -17.53 -35.14 -1.57
C ASP A 40 -17.51 -35.48 -3.06
N LEU A 41 -18.11 -36.61 -3.42
CA LEU A 41 -18.45 -36.91 -4.81
C LEU A 41 -19.74 -36.18 -5.18
N VAL A 42 -19.73 -35.51 -6.32
CA VAL A 42 -20.87 -34.77 -6.86
C VAL A 42 -21.11 -35.15 -8.33
N ARG A 43 -22.36 -35.10 -8.78
CA ARG A 43 -22.71 -35.27 -10.20
C ARG A 43 -22.83 -33.89 -10.86
N LEU A 44 -21.93 -33.58 -11.78
CA LEU A 44 -21.89 -32.33 -12.52
C LEU A 44 -22.58 -32.52 -13.89
N PRO A 45 -23.73 -31.86 -14.15
CA PRO A 45 -24.32 -31.85 -15.48
C PRO A 45 -23.42 -31.11 -16.47
N THR A 46 -23.32 -31.62 -17.70
CA THR A 46 -22.56 -31.00 -18.79
C THR A 46 -23.48 -30.41 -19.86
N SER A 47 -22.98 -29.45 -20.63
CA SER A 47 -23.75 -28.72 -21.65
C SER A 47 -24.32 -29.61 -22.77
N ASN A 48 -23.72 -30.78 -23.00
CA ASN A 48 -24.19 -31.79 -23.96
C ASN A 48 -25.24 -32.75 -23.38
N GLY A 49 -25.81 -32.46 -22.20
CA GLY A 49 -26.82 -33.31 -21.53
C GLY A 49 -26.25 -34.55 -20.83
N GLY A 50 -24.92 -34.69 -20.79
CA GLY A 50 -24.25 -35.72 -20.01
C GLY A 50 -24.06 -35.34 -18.53
N GLU A 51 -23.47 -36.25 -17.76
CA GLU A 51 -23.10 -36.01 -16.36
C GLU A 51 -21.67 -36.50 -16.11
N GLN A 52 -20.92 -35.76 -15.31
CA GLN A 52 -19.59 -36.13 -14.84
C GLN A 52 -19.59 -36.34 -13.34
N ILE A 53 -18.90 -37.37 -12.86
CA ILE A 53 -18.66 -37.54 -11.43
C ILE A 53 -17.38 -36.81 -11.08
N ARG A 54 -17.45 -35.87 -10.14
CA ARG A 54 -16.34 -34.99 -9.74
C ARG A 54 -16.19 -35.02 -8.23
N ARG A 55 -15.00 -34.66 -7.73
CA ARG A 55 -14.81 -34.36 -6.30
C ARG A 55 -15.02 -32.87 -6.09
N GLN A 56 -15.81 -32.49 -5.10
CA GLN A 56 -15.95 -31.11 -4.65
C GLN A 56 -15.35 -30.97 -3.25
N CYS A 57 -14.53 -29.94 -3.02
CA CYS A 57 -14.03 -29.61 -1.69
C CYS A 57 -15.18 -29.16 -0.78
N ARG A 58 -15.27 -29.72 0.43
CA ARG A 58 -16.29 -29.36 1.43
C ARG A 58 -16.11 -27.98 2.04
N LYS A 59 -14.91 -27.41 1.97
CA LYS A 59 -14.58 -26.10 2.57
C LYS A 59 -14.73 -24.94 1.59
N CYS A 60 -14.22 -25.08 0.37
CA CYS A 60 -14.22 -23.98 -0.61
C CYS A 60 -15.09 -24.24 -1.85
N GLY A 61 -15.78 -25.38 -1.94
CA GLY A 61 -16.65 -25.68 -3.09
C GLY A 61 -15.93 -25.89 -4.42
N HIS A 62 -14.59 -25.88 -4.47
CA HIS A 62 -13.83 -26.08 -5.70
C HIS A 62 -13.95 -27.52 -6.21
N LEU A 63 -14.07 -27.70 -7.53
CA LEU A 63 -14.09 -29.01 -8.17
C LEU A 63 -12.66 -29.51 -8.42
N LEU A 64 -12.29 -30.60 -7.76
CA LEU A 64 -10.92 -31.11 -7.73
C LEU A 64 -10.67 -32.18 -8.81
N GLY A 65 -9.48 -32.12 -9.42
CA GLY A 65 -8.94 -33.18 -10.29
C GLY A 65 -9.67 -33.36 -11.62
N GLY A 66 -9.75 -34.61 -12.09
CA GLY A 66 -10.46 -35.02 -13.30
C GLY A 66 -11.82 -35.67 -13.01
N ALA A 67 -12.60 -35.96 -14.07
CA ALA A 67 -13.80 -36.78 -13.93
C ALA A 67 -13.45 -38.19 -13.43
N LYS A 68 -14.29 -38.74 -12.55
CA LYS A 68 -14.19 -40.12 -12.05
C LYS A 68 -15.06 -41.05 -12.86
N LYS A 69 -14.67 -42.33 -12.90
CA LYS A 69 -15.49 -43.39 -13.51
C LYS A 69 -16.84 -43.44 -12.80
N ARG A 70 -17.91 -43.64 -13.58
CA ARG A 70 -19.26 -43.81 -13.04
C ARG A 70 -19.41 -45.22 -12.46
N GLU A 71 -20.06 -45.31 -11.31
CA GLU A 71 -20.34 -46.55 -10.58
C GLU A 71 -21.83 -46.62 -10.22
N LEU A 72 -22.29 -47.79 -9.80
CA LEU A 72 -23.69 -48.03 -9.42
C LEU A 72 -24.05 -47.15 -8.21
N GLY A 73 -25.17 -46.43 -8.27
CA GLY A 73 -25.62 -45.53 -7.20
C GLY A 73 -25.15 -44.07 -7.34
N HIS A 74 -24.26 -43.77 -8.29
CA HIS A 74 -23.81 -42.39 -8.55
C HIS A 74 -24.88 -41.48 -9.15
N GLU A 75 -25.98 -42.05 -9.65
CA GLU A 75 -27.20 -41.33 -10.04
C GLU A 75 -27.83 -40.54 -8.88
N ASN A 76 -27.61 -40.97 -7.63
CA ASN A 76 -28.16 -40.34 -6.43
C ASN A 76 -27.20 -39.35 -5.76
N LEU A 77 -26.02 -39.09 -6.35
CA LEU A 77 -25.09 -38.10 -5.80
C LEU A 77 -25.68 -36.69 -5.89
N PRO A 78 -25.36 -35.81 -4.92
CA PRO A 78 -25.80 -34.43 -4.96
C PRO A 78 -25.18 -33.68 -6.14
N LEU A 79 -25.86 -32.61 -6.55
CA LEU A 79 -25.29 -31.63 -7.47
C LEU A 79 -24.17 -30.82 -6.77
N PRO A 80 -23.19 -30.29 -7.51
CA PRO A 80 -22.18 -29.40 -6.95
C PRO A 80 -22.81 -28.20 -6.26
N ASN A 81 -22.35 -27.91 -5.05
CA ASN A 81 -22.73 -26.71 -4.34
C ASN A 81 -21.87 -25.52 -4.84
N PHE A 82 -22.34 -24.84 -5.88
CA PHE A 82 -21.64 -23.65 -6.41
C PHE A 82 -21.74 -22.45 -5.47
N GLU A 83 -22.79 -22.35 -4.65
CA GLU A 83 -22.95 -21.28 -3.66
C GLU A 83 -21.84 -21.30 -2.61
N LEU A 84 -21.41 -22.50 -2.19
CA LEU A 84 -20.26 -22.67 -1.30
C LEU A 84 -18.98 -22.10 -1.91
N LYS A 85 -18.78 -22.30 -3.22
CA LYS A 85 -17.63 -21.76 -3.93
C LYS A 85 -17.67 -20.24 -3.97
N SER A 86 -18.79 -19.66 -4.40
CA SER A 86 -18.95 -18.20 -4.44
C SER A 86 -18.84 -17.57 -3.05
N GLY A 87 -19.36 -18.23 -2.01
CA GLY A 87 -19.25 -17.76 -0.63
C GLY A 87 -17.81 -17.75 -0.13
N TYR A 88 -17.04 -18.79 -0.48
CA TYR A 88 -15.62 -18.86 -0.17
C TYR A 88 -14.82 -17.78 -0.93
N GLU A 89 -15.07 -17.58 -2.22
CA GLU A 89 -14.45 -16.51 -3.02
C GLU A 89 -14.76 -15.13 -2.43
N ALA A 90 -16.02 -14.86 -2.07
CA ALA A 90 -16.40 -13.61 -1.41
C ALA A 90 -15.79 -13.44 -0.01
N GLN A 91 -15.55 -14.53 0.73
CA GLN A 91 -14.78 -14.48 1.98
C GLN A 91 -13.32 -14.11 1.72
N ARG A 92 -12.70 -14.73 0.71
CA ARG A 92 -11.33 -14.47 0.30
C ARG A 92 -11.13 -13.02 -0.14
N ASP A 93 -12.04 -12.48 -0.93
CA ASP A 93 -12.00 -11.07 -1.33
C ASP A 93 -12.10 -10.13 -0.13
N ARG A 94 -12.92 -10.46 0.86
CA ARG A 94 -12.99 -9.70 2.13
C ARG A 94 -11.69 -9.77 2.93
N GLU A 95 -11.06 -10.94 3.01
CA GLU A 95 -9.76 -11.10 3.65
C GLU A 95 -8.67 -10.28 2.93
N TYR A 96 -8.63 -10.35 1.60
CA TYR A 96 -7.73 -9.56 0.77
C TYR A 96 -7.92 -8.05 1.01
N ASN A 97 -9.17 -7.57 0.95
CA ASN A 97 -9.48 -6.17 1.21
C ASN A 97 -9.10 -5.75 2.64
N ARG A 98 -9.27 -6.63 3.63
CA ARG A 98 -8.86 -6.39 5.02
C ARG A 98 -7.34 -6.24 5.16
N ILE A 99 -6.56 -7.03 4.42
CA ILE A 99 -5.10 -6.87 4.37
C ILE A 99 -4.75 -5.46 3.87
N PHE A 100 -5.33 -5.04 2.73
CA PHE A 100 -5.08 -3.71 2.20
C PHE A 100 -5.55 -2.57 3.12
N GLN A 101 -6.70 -2.70 3.77
CA GLN A 101 -7.20 -1.75 4.78
C GLN A 101 -6.23 -1.62 5.96
N LYS A 102 -5.74 -2.74 6.50
CA LYS A 102 -4.71 -2.76 7.57
C LYS A 102 -3.45 -2.02 7.14
N HIS A 103 -2.92 -2.33 5.97
CA HIS A 103 -1.65 -1.75 5.51
C HIS A 103 -1.77 -0.28 5.07
N ALA A 104 -2.92 0.13 4.54
CA ALA A 104 -3.23 1.53 4.29
C ALA A 104 -3.21 2.34 5.59
N LYS A 105 -3.84 1.84 6.65
CA LYS A 105 -3.84 2.49 7.97
C LYS A 105 -2.43 2.63 8.54
N LEU A 106 -1.65 1.55 8.54
CA LEU A 106 -0.28 1.56 9.05
C LEU A 106 0.63 2.54 8.31
N GLN A 107 0.54 2.58 6.98
CA GLN A 107 1.34 3.51 6.17
C GLN A 107 0.89 4.96 6.37
N PHE A 108 -0.42 5.21 6.47
CA PHE A 108 -0.95 6.54 6.76
C PHE A 108 -0.51 7.06 8.13
N GLU A 109 -0.64 6.25 9.18
CA GLU A 109 -0.20 6.61 10.54
C GLU A 109 1.30 6.88 10.58
N LYS A 110 2.11 6.03 9.93
CA LYS A 110 3.57 6.20 9.86
C LYS A 110 3.95 7.48 9.13
N SER A 111 3.32 7.76 7.99
CA SER A 111 3.53 8.97 7.22
C SER A 111 3.20 10.21 8.07
N ASN A 112 2.00 10.25 8.64
CA ASN A 112 1.54 11.38 9.46
C ASN A 112 2.40 11.59 10.72
N SER A 113 2.90 10.51 11.33
CA SER A 113 3.84 10.60 12.46
C SER A 113 5.18 11.18 12.02
N TRP A 114 5.72 10.76 10.88
CA TRP A 114 6.98 11.29 10.36
C TRP A 114 6.88 12.80 10.09
N PHE A 115 5.81 13.25 9.42
CA PHE A 115 5.56 14.67 9.17
C PHE A 115 5.47 15.46 10.47
N ARG A 116 4.66 15.00 11.43
CA ARG A 116 4.57 15.65 12.75
C ARG A 116 5.92 15.77 13.44
N ASP A 117 6.68 14.68 13.49
CA ASP A 117 7.98 14.67 14.16
C ASP A 117 9.02 15.51 13.40
N TYR A 118 8.88 15.65 12.08
CA TYR A 118 9.73 16.49 11.25
C TYR A 118 9.37 17.97 11.40
N SER A 119 8.09 18.34 11.40
CA SER A 119 7.64 19.70 11.71
C SER A 119 8.13 20.16 13.09
N ALA A 120 8.01 19.30 14.11
CA ALA A 120 8.55 19.60 15.45
C ALA A 120 10.07 19.77 15.45
N TYR A 121 10.79 19.03 14.59
CA TYR A 121 12.23 19.22 14.39
C TYR A 121 12.55 20.57 13.73
N LEU A 122 11.77 21.00 12.73
CA LEU A 122 11.94 22.31 12.09
C LEU A 122 11.68 23.49 13.04
N GLU A 123 10.95 23.28 14.14
CA GLU A 123 10.75 24.27 15.21
C GLU A 123 11.86 24.25 16.28
N SER A 124 12.79 23.29 16.21
CA SER A 124 13.80 23.08 17.25
C SER A 124 14.97 24.08 17.19
N ASP A 125 15.68 24.20 18.32
CA ASP A 125 16.91 24.97 18.42
C ASP A 125 18.01 24.43 17.48
N GLU A 126 18.08 23.11 17.31
CA GLU A 126 19.06 22.46 16.43
C GLU A 126 18.86 22.90 14.97
N TRP A 127 17.62 22.87 14.47
CA TRP A 127 17.33 23.34 13.11
C TRP A 127 17.62 24.84 12.97
N ARG A 128 17.26 25.65 13.98
CA ARG A 128 17.55 27.08 14.00
C ARG A 128 19.05 27.37 13.90
N GLU A 129 19.89 26.60 14.58
CA GLU A 129 21.35 26.69 14.49
C GLU A 129 21.85 26.31 13.09
N LYS A 130 21.38 25.18 12.52
CA LYS A 130 21.71 24.77 11.14
C LYS A 130 21.33 25.85 10.13
N ARG A 131 20.12 26.42 10.23
CA ARG A 131 19.62 27.49 9.37
C ARG A 131 20.52 28.73 9.42
N GLN A 132 20.99 29.13 10.60
CA GLN A 132 21.92 30.24 10.75
C GLN A 132 23.28 29.97 10.08
N LEU A 133 23.81 28.74 10.18
CA LEU A 133 25.06 28.36 9.52
C LEU A 133 24.93 28.41 8.00
N VAL A 134 23.80 27.97 7.44
CA VAL A 134 23.52 28.01 6.00
C VAL A 134 23.41 29.46 5.49
N PHE A 135 22.69 30.34 6.20
CA PHE A 135 22.65 31.76 5.85
C PHE A 135 24.01 32.45 5.98
N LYS A 136 24.79 32.10 7.00
CA LYS A 136 26.14 32.63 7.16
C LYS A 136 27.05 32.21 6.01
N ARG A 137 26.98 30.95 5.58
CA ARG A 137 27.76 30.41 4.44
C ARG A 137 27.44 31.15 3.14
N SER A 138 26.16 31.38 2.87
CA SER A 138 25.69 32.06 1.66
C SER A 138 25.85 33.58 1.69
N GLY A 139 26.26 34.16 2.83
CA GLY A 139 26.30 35.60 3.02
C GLY A 139 24.91 36.25 2.97
N GLY A 140 23.85 35.48 3.23
CA GLY A 140 22.45 35.94 3.13
C GLY A 140 21.94 36.12 1.70
N MET A 141 22.68 35.67 0.68
CA MET A 141 22.28 35.73 -0.73
C MET A 141 21.68 34.39 -1.16
N CYS A 142 20.64 34.44 -1.99
CA CYS A 142 20.04 33.23 -2.57
C CYS A 142 21.07 32.50 -3.45
N GLU A 143 21.34 31.23 -3.12
CA GLU A 143 22.27 30.35 -3.84
C GLU A 143 21.68 29.84 -5.18
N GLY A 144 20.36 29.98 -5.40
CA GLY A 144 19.69 29.64 -6.65
C GLY A 144 19.80 30.73 -7.72
N CYS A 145 19.33 31.95 -7.42
CA CYS A 145 19.32 33.05 -8.40
C CYS A 145 20.51 34.02 -8.28
N GLY A 146 21.25 34.00 -7.17
CA GLY A 146 22.41 34.89 -6.94
C GLY A 146 22.10 36.38 -6.88
N SER A 147 20.83 36.79 -6.82
CA SER A 147 20.43 38.21 -6.92
C SER A 147 19.48 38.68 -5.82
N ALA A 148 18.75 37.76 -5.18
CA ALA A 148 17.84 38.06 -4.08
C ALA A 148 18.44 37.70 -2.71
N THR A 149 17.90 38.30 -1.64
CA THR A 149 18.17 37.87 -0.27
C THR A 149 17.58 36.47 -0.04
N ALA A 150 18.34 35.60 0.62
CA ALA A 150 17.81 34.30 1.04
C ALA A 150 16.87 34.46 2.24
N THR A 151 15.68 33.89 2.15
CA THR A 151 14.62 33.92 3.18
C THR A 151 14.39 32.54 3.78
N GLN A 152 14.70 31.48 3.02
CA GLN A 152 14.45 30.09 3.39
C GLN A 152 15.71 29.24 3.23
N VAL A 153 15.69 28.07 3.86
CA VAL A 153 16.68 27.01 3.65
C VAL A 153 15.94 25.82 3.06
N HIS A 154 16.32 25.44 1.84
CA HIS A 154 15.78 24.28 1.16
C HIS A 154 16.67 23.07 1.43
N GLN A 155 16.04 21.93 1.72
CA GLN A 155 16.72 20.65 1.92
C GLN A 155 16.71 19.87 0.59
N LEU A 156 17.89 19.63 0.01
CA LEU A 156 18.07 18.97 -1.29
C LEU A 156 17.75 17.46 -1.24
N THR A 157 17.84 16.86 -0.06
CA THR A 157 17.54 15.44 0.18
C THR A 157 17.12 15.22 1.63
N TYR A 158 16.16 14.32 1.85
CA TYR A 158 15.69 13.90 3.16
C TYR A 158 16.39 12.62 3.67
N GLU A 159 17.43 12.12 2.98
CA GLU A 159 18.17 10.89 3.34
C GLU A 159 18.70 10.93 4.79
N HIS A 160 19.17 12.10 5.22
CA HIS A 160 19.68 12.35 6.56
C HIS A 160 18.75 13.25 7.39
N ALA A 161 17.44 13.26 7.14
CA ALA A 161 16.50 14.13 7.85
C ALA A 161 16.69 14.07 9.39
N LYS A 162 16.76 15.24 10.03
CA LYS A 162 17.10 15.47 11.47
C LYS A 162 18.58 15.31 11.81
N ALA A 163 19.40 14.84 10.88
CA ALA A 163 20.86 14.70 11.00
C ALA A 163 21.58 15.20 9.74
N GLU A 164 20.94 16.10 8.97
CA GLU A 164 21.43 16.48 7.65
C GLU A 164 22.75 17.25 7.69
N PHE A 165 23.55 17.01 6.65
CA PHE A 165 24.78 17.73 6.44
C PHE A 165 24.51 19.13 5.90
N LEU A 166 25.32 20.12 6.27
CA LEU A 166 25.11 21.50 5.80
C LEU A 166 25.14 21.62 4.27
N PHE A 167 25.87 20.76 3.55
CA PHE A 167 25.92 20.80 2.08
C PHE A 167 24.64 20.25 1.42
N GLU A 168 23.77 19.57 2.17
CA GLU A 168 22.44 19.14 1.72
C GLU A 168 21.40 20.25 1.86
N LEU A 169 21.79 21.39 2.44
CA LEU A 169 20.95 22.55 2.69
C LEU A 169 21.42 23.72 1.84
N VAL A 170 20.49 24.43 1.21
CA VAL A 170 20.79 25.63 0.39
C VAL A 170 19.93 26.82 0.81
N ALA A 171 20.54 28.00 0.89
CA ALA A 171 19.86 29.25 1.18
C ALA A 171 19.17 29.79 -0.08
N VAL A 172 17.85 29.95 -0.06
CA VAL A 172 17.07 30.39 -1.22
C VAL A 172 16.10 31.51 -0.86
N CYS A 173 15.73 32.33 -1.85
CA CYS A 173 14.58 33.23 -1.73
C CYS A 173 13.28 32.45 -1.96
N ASP A 174 12.15 33.03 -1.57
CA ASP A 174 10.83 32.40 -1.67
C ASP A 174 10.54 31.93 -3.12
N ALA A 175 10.77 32.80 -4.12
CA ALA A 175 10.56 32.45 -5.52
C ALA A 175 11.42 31.28 -6.02
N CYS A 176 12.64 31.11 -5.49
CA CYS A 176 13.47 29.95 -5.82
C CYS A 176 13.04 28.71 -5.03
N HIS A 177 12.56 28.88 -3.80
CA HIS A 177 12.04 27.79 -2.99
C HIS A 177 10.80 27.17 -3.63
N ASP A 178 9.83 27.99 -4.04
CA ASP A 178 8.59 27.53 -4.68
C ASP A 178 8.89 26.74 -5.96
N ARG A 179 9.78 27.28 -6.80
CA ARG A 179 10.21 26.60 -8.03
C ARG A 179 10.89 25.25 -7.77
N LEU A 180 11.63 25.10 -6.67
CA LEU A 180 12.27 23.83 -6.32
C LEU A 180 11.25 22.76 -5.91
N HIS A 181 10.09 23.16 -5.39
CA HIS A 181 8.98 22.24 -5.10
C HIS A 181 8.13 21.94 -6.35
N ASP A 182 7.95 22.91 -7.25
CA ASP A 182 7.20 22.73 -8.51
C ASP A 182 7.91 21.84 -9.55
N ASP A 183 9.25 21.87 -9.60
CA ASP A 183 10.06 21.14 -10.60
C ASP A 183 10.33 19.66 -10.21
N ALA A 184 9.84 19.19 -9.06
CA ALA A 184 9.94 17.77 -8.71
C ALA A 184 8.98 16.94 -9.57
N PRO A 185 9.46 16.00 -10.42
CA PRO A 185 8.55 15.09 -11.10
C PRO A 185 7.74 14.36 -10.04
N ASN A 186 6.42 14.49 -10.17
CA ASN A 186 5.37 13.94 -9.35
C ASN A 186 5.52 12.43 -9.08
N ASP A 187 6.38 12.07 -8.13
CA ASP A 187 6.51 10.73 -7.53
C ASP A 187 6.40 10.77 -5.98
N GLN A 188 6.08 11.95 -5.42
CA GLN A 188 5.71 12.15 -4.02
C GLN A 188 4.57 13.18 -3.91
N GLU A 189 3.38 12.82 -4.39
CA GLU A 189 2.14 13.49 -3.96
C GLU A 189 1.72 12.95 -2.58
N ASP A 190 1.32 13.88 -1.71
CA ASP A 190 0.63 13.70 -0.43
C ASP A 190 1.46 13.87 0.86
N ALA A 191 2.13 15.01 0.99
CA ALA A 191 2.06 15.84 2.19
C ALA A 191 2.38 17.29 1.84
N ASP A 192 1.75 18.22 2.55
CA ASP A 192 1.98 19.66 2.46
C ASP A 192 1.31 20.39 1.29
N GLU A 193 -0.02 20.35 1.26
CA GLU A 193 -0.78 21.58 1.05
C GLU A 193 -1.26 22.06 2.43
N ASP A 194 -1.00 23.34 2.72
CA ASP A 194 -1.24 24.06 3.97
C ASP A 194 -0.32 23.75 5.16
N GLN A 195 0.88 24.36 5.17
CA GLN A 195 1.36 25.13 6.34
C GLN A 195 2.70 25.84 6.05
N CYS A 196 2.58 27.09 5.58
CA CYS A 196 3.55 28.16 5.82
C CYS A 196 2.83 29.29 6.55
#